data_AF-A0A377YJ54-F1
#
_entry.id   AF-A0A377YJ54-F1
#
_cell.length_a   1.000
_cell.length_b   1.000
_cell.length_c   1.000
_cell.angle_alpha   90.00
_cell.angle_beta   90.00
_cell.angle_gamma   90.00
#
_symmetry.space_group_name_H-M   'P 1'
#
loop_
_entity.id
_entity.type
_entity.pdbx_description
1 polymer ?
#
loop_
_entity_poly.entity_id
_entity_poly.type
_entity_poly.pdbx_seq_one_letter_code
_entity_poly.pdbx_strand_id
1 'polypeptide(L)'
;MGLLHSFWQGNSIVQSIWLNLFTAEDITQLAMYPTLGAAPWERMPTGEDDDIARSLKASLLGRLISMGKFCLLAEDGIHYSDGISHAGYLEGKTDPSVSVDFSGKKPKALWVNPGKRPWRELTSLLQFIEQDSPRGYETRQLSLPLKRITHHAEQFALWSGGLRVSSNAGEQYASGTDDYVQSEIWLSSDLINHTFLEYLKYEMTQLDAVQKQLWGAVVRYFRQLSDIDKSATGKAQPFVAKQAEKATTIFWQLCERQAQTLINACLNSGEDHTARLQLRKIFARYAGQVFDQLCPADSARQLDAWALARPNFSQYLTLD
;
A
#
# COMPACT_ATOMS: atom_id res chain seq x y z
N MET A 1 -9.01 -3.17 9.89
CA MET A 1 -7.73 -3.53 10.53
C MET A 1 -7.04 -4.59 9.65
N GLY A 2 -5.73 -4.78 9.71
CA GLY A 2 -4.97 -5.58 8.74
C GLY A 2 -3.76 -4.81 8.25
N LEU A 3 -2.56 -5.28 8.61
CA LEU A 3 -1.30 -4.64 8.26
C LEU A 3 -0.90 -5.03 6.84
N LEU A 4 -0.27 -4.11 6.11
CA LEU A 4 0.29 -4.38 4.79
C LEU A 4 1.69 -4.99 4.97
N HIS A 5 1.90 -6.18 4.42
CA HIS A 5 3.18 -6.88 4.44
C HIS A 5 3.89 -6.70 3.11
N SER A 6 5.21 -6.55 3.14
CA SER A 6 6.03 -6.37 1.94
C SER A 6 7.30 -7.22 1.97
N PHE A 7 7.60 -7.83 0.83
CA PHE A 7 8.72 -8.73 0.62
C PHE A 7 9.36 -8.52 -0.75
N TRP A 8 10.61 -8.92 -0.88
CA TRP A 8 11.25 -9.03 -2.19
C TRP A 8 10.85 -10.34 -2.88
N GLN A 9 10.69 -10.33 -4.19
CA GLN A 9 10.44 -11.52 -4.98
C GLN A 9 11.44 -11.60 -6.13
N GLY A 10 11.89 -12.81 -6.42
CA GLY A 10 12.79 -13.10 -7.54
C GLY A 10 12.05 -13.85 -8.65
N ASN A 11 12.82 -14.28 -9.65
CA ASN A 11 12.32 -15.10 -10.76
C ASN A 11 11.96 -16.54 -10.35
N SER A 12 12.25 -16.93 -9.10
CA SER A 12 11.91 -18.24 -8.55
C SER A 12 11.62 -18.15 -7.05
N ILE A 13 10.97 -19.19 -6.52
CA ILE A 13 10.70 -19.31 -5.08
C ILE A 13 12.01 -19.36 -4.30
N VAL A 14 13.02 -20.11 -4.76
CA VAL A 14 14.32 -20.22 -4.08
C VAL A 14 15.01 -18.86 -3.99
N GLN A 15 15.00 -18.10 -5.09
CA GLN A 15 15.53 -16.74 -5.09
C GLN A 15 14.73 -15.85 -4.14
N SER A 16 13.39 -15.90 -4.18
CA SER A 16 12.52 -15.11 -3.30
C SER A 16 12.79 -15.39 -1.82
N ILE A 17 13.00 -16.66 -1.45
CA ILE A 17 13.41 -17.03 -0.09
C ILE A 17 14.76 -16.37 0.24
N TRP A 18 15.77 -16.55 -0.61
CA TRP A 18 17.12 -16.00 -0.38
C TRP A 18 17.13 -14.48 -0.23
N LEU A 19 16.34 -13.75 -1.05
CA LEU A 19 16.21 -12.30 -0.97
C LEU A 19 15.66 -11.82 0.38
N ASN A 20 14.84 -12.63 1.05
CA ASN A 20 14.17 -12.28 2.30
C ASN A 20 14.82 -12.88 3.56
N LEU A 21 15.92 -13.61 3.43
CA LEU A 21 16.67 -14.09 4.60
C LEU A 21 17.47 -12.93 5.21
N PHE A 22 17.32 -12.73 6.51
CA PHE A 22 18.21 -11.86 7.26
C PHE A 22 19.53 -12.58 7.58
N THR A 23 20.63 -11.85 7.47
CA THR A 23 21.91 -12.26 8.04
C THR A 23 21.90 -12.09 9.56
N ALA A 24 22.90 -12.66 10.24
CA ALA A 24 23.09 -12.41 11.67
C ALA A 24 23.27 -10.90 11.95
N GLU A 25 23.96 -10.17 11.08
CA GLU A 25 24.12 -8.72 11.19
C GLU A 25 22.78 -7.98 11.05
N ASP A 26 21.97 -8.33 10.05
CA ASP A 26 20.62 -7.78 9.87
C ASP A 26 19.76 -7.97 11.15
N ILE A 27 19.81 -9.17 11.75
CA ILE A 27 19.09 -9.48 12.98
C ILE A 27 19.55 -8.59 14.15
N THR A 28 20.86 -8.35 14.29
CA THR A 28 21.37 -7.46 15.35
C THR A 28 20.90 -6.01 15.21
N GLN A 29 20.52 -5.58 14.00
CA GLN A 29 19.95 -4.25 13.76
C GLN A 29 18.47 -4.14 14.14
N LEU A 30 17.79 -5.27 14.40
CA LEU A 30 16.40 -5.31 14.84
C LEU A 30 16.30 -5.07 16.35
N ALA A 31 16.51 -3.83 16.81
CA ALA A 31 16.51 -3.48 18.23
C ALA A 31 15.25 -3.93 19.01
N MET A 32 14.12 -4.12 18.33
CA MET A 32 12.86 -4.62 18.92
C MET A 32 12.87 -6.12 19.29
N TYR A 33 13.85 -6.87 18.78
CA TYR A 33 14.05 -8.30 19.05
C TYR A 33 15.49 -8.56 19.50
N PRO A 34 15.76 -8.61 20.82
CA PRO A 34 17.11 -8.84 21.34
C PRO A 34 17.70 -10.22 21.01
N THR A 35 16.88 -11.19 20.58
CA THR A 35 17.32 -12.54 20.25
C THR A 35 16.62 -13.09 19.01
N LEU A 36 17.28 -14.00 18.29
CA LEU A 36 16.64 -14.79 17.23
C LEU A 36 15.54 -15.69 17.79
N GLY A 37 15.79 -16.34 18.93
CA GLY A 37 14.87 -17.29 19.57
C GLY A 37 14.95 -18.69 18.98
N ALA A 38 13.93 -19.49 19.25
CA ALA A 38 13.71 -20.82 18.67
C ALA A 38 12.30 -20.87 18.08
N ALA A 39 12.07 -21.75 17.11
CA ALA A 39 10.73 -21.90 16.56
C ALA A 39 9.82 -22.57 17.61
N PRO A 40 8.54 -22.19 17.72
CA PRO A 40 7.66 -22.75 18.75
C PRO A 40 7.52 -24.29 18.69
N TRP A 41 7.56 -24.90 17.50
CA TRP A 41 7.50 -26.37 17.40
C TRP A 41 8.76 -27.09 17.90
N GLU A 42 9.90 -26.41 18.00
CA GLU A 42 11.13 -26.98 18.57
C GLU A 42 11.06 -26.97 20.10
N ARG A 43 10.35 -25.98 20.67
CA ARG A 43 10.15 -25.79 22.10
C ARG A 43 8.75 -25.25 22.32
N MET A 44 7.78 -26.16 22.42
CA MET A 44 6.37 -25.78 22.56
C MET A 44 6.11 -25.15 23.94
N PRO A 45 5.41 -24.01 24.01
CA PRO A 45 4.92 -23.49 25.27
C PRO A 45 3.84 -24.43 25.82
N THR A 46 3.79 -24.55 27.14
CA THR A 46 2.75 -25.24 27.91
C THR A 46 1.57 -24.32 28.27
N GLY A 47 1.77 -23.01 28.20
CA GLY A 47 0.73 -22.01 28.43
C GLY A 47 1.07 -20.63 27.88
N GLU A 48 0.18 -19.65 28.08
CA GLU A 48 0.29 -18.30 27.49
C GLU A 48 1.37 -17.41 28.14
N ASP A 49 1.89 -17.79 29.31
CA ASP A 49 2.86 -17.00 30.08
C ASP A 49 3.92 -17.83 30.83
N ASP A 50 4.21 -19.03 30.36
CA ASP A 50 5.38 -19.76 30.86
C ASP A 50 6.71 -19.15 30.34
N ASP A 51 7.85 -19.71 30.78
CA ASP A 51 9.17 -19.21 30.41
C ASP A 51 9.42 -19.27 28.89
N ILE A 52 8.85 -20.27 28.19
CA ILE A 52 8.98 -20.41 26.73
C ILE A 52 8.14 -19.32 26.06
N ALA A 53 6.89 -19.12 26.48
CA ALA A 53 6.02 -18.09 25.94
C ALA A 53 6.62 -16.68 26.12
N ARG A 54 7.20 -16.40 27.30
CA ARG A 54 7.91 -15.13 27.54
C ARG A 54 9.13 -14.96 26.64
N SER A 55 9.88 -16.03 26.38
CA SER A 55 11.00 -16.02 25.43
C SER A 55 10.53 -15.76 23.99
N LEU A 56 9.45 -16.41 23.57
CA LEU A 56 8.84 -16.19 22.25
C LEU A 56 8.34 -14.74 22.08
N LYS A 57 7.70 -14.15 23.10
CA LYS A 57 7.29 -12.73 23.08
C LYS A 57 8.46 -11.77 22.83
N ALA A 58 9.68 -12.14 23.20
CA ALA A 58 10.88 -11.31 23.10
C ALA A 58 11.75 -11.59 21.87
N SER A 59 11.50 -12.66 21.11
CA SER A 59 12.39 -13.10 20.02
C SER A 59 11.82 -12.87 18.62
N LEU A 60 12.71 -12.81 17.63
CA LEU A 60 12.32 -12.68 16.22
C LEU A 60 11.51 -13.90 15.74
N LEU A 61 11.94 -15.13 16.03
CA LEU A 61 11.20 -16.33 15.62
C LEU A 61 9.82 -16.41 16.28
N GLY A 62 9.70 -15.99 17.53
CA GLY A 62 8.39 -15.89 18.18
C GLY A 62 7.47 -14.86 17.52
N ARG A 63 8.01 -13.79 16.89
CA ARG A 63 7.21 -12.88 16.05
C ARG A 63 6.80 -13.53 14.73
N LEU A 64 7.76 -14.09 14.00
CA LEU A 64 7.54 -14.61 12.65
C LEU A 64 6.61 -15.84 12.65
N ILE A 65 6.64 -16.61 13.73
CA ILE A 65 5.81 -17.80 13.95
C ILE A 65 4.96 -17.55 15.20
N SER A 66 4.08 -16.55 15.13
CA SER A 66 3.27 -16.18 16.28
C SER A 66 2.27 -17.28 16.63
N MET A 67 2.23 -17.69 17.90
CA MET A 67 1.22 -18.61 18.41
C MET A 67 0.07 -17.82 19.06
N GLY A 68 -0.58 -16.93 18.30
CA GLY A 68 -1.67 -16.08 18.81
C GLY A 68 -2.95 -16.85 19.17
N LYS A 69 -3.08 -18.08 18.68
CA LYS A 69 -4.09 -19.06 19.07
C LYS A 69 -3.39 -20.41 19.27
N PHE A 70 -3.77 -21.14 20.31
CA PHE A 70 -3.39 -22.54 20.43
C PHE A 70 -4.47 -23.37 19.75
N CYS A 71 -4.08 -24.20 18.80
CA CYS A 71 -4.99 -25.04 18.02
C CYS A 71 -4.58 -26.49 18.19
N LEU A 72 -5.51 -27.33 18.65
CA LEU A 72 -5.41 -28.78 18.63
C LEU A 72 -6.26 -29.30 17.49
N LEU A 73 -5.62 -29.98 16.54
CA LEU A 73 -6.30 -30.72 15.48
C LEU A 73 -6.72 -32.09 16.06
N ALA A 74 -8.02 -32.27 16.29
CA ALA A 74 -8.61 -33.52 16.75
C ALA A 74 -9.27 -34.28 15.58
N GLU A 75 -9.69 -35.52 15.82
CA GLU A 75 -10.33 -36.34 14.77
C GLU A 75 -11.65 -35.73 14.26
N ASP A 76 -12.40 -35.04 15.13
CA ASP A 76 -13.72 -34.47 14.87
C ASP A 76 -13.72 -32.95 14.62
N GLY A 77 -12.55 -32.30 14.67
CA GLY A 77 -12.45 -30.87 14.40
C GLY A 77 -11.20 -30.18 14.95
N ILE A 78 -11.33 -28.88 15.18
CA ILE A 78 -10.26 -28.03 15.72
C ILE A 78 -10.73 -27.46 17.06
N HIS A 79 -10.03 -27.80 18.13
CA HIS A 79 -10.17 -27.10 19.41
C HIS A 79 -9.18 -25.94 19.41
N TYR A 80 -9.64 -24.74 19.71
CA TYR A 80 -8.75 -23.59 19.82
C TYR A 80 -9.01 -22.78 21.09
N SER A 81 -7.95 -22.21 21.62
CA SER A 81 -7.98 -21.24 22.71
C SER A 81 -7.16 -20.01 22.33
N ASP A 82 -7.21 -18.99 23.19
CA ASP A 82 -6.20 -17.94 23.14
C ASP A 82 -4.80 -18.53 23.32
N GLY A 83 -3.84 -17.85 22.70
CA GLY A 83 -2.44 -18.21 22.75
C GLY A 83 -1.61 -17.05 23.29
N ILE A 84 -0.37 -16.98 22.83
CA ILE A 84 0.57 -15.96 23.26
C ILE A 84 0.15 -14.59 22.73
N SER A 85 -0.15 -13.65 23.62
CA SER A 85 -0.33 -12.25 23.25
C SER A 85 1.02 -11.58 22.97
N HIS A 86 1.20 -11.11 21.74
CA HIS A 86 2.39 -10.38 21.30
C HIS A 86 2.13 -8.88 21.27
N ALA A 87 3.11 -8.10 21.74
CA ALA A 87 3.03 -6.65 21.70
C ALA A 87 2.89 -6.13 20.25
N GLY A 88 2.10 -5.08 20.05
CA GLY A 88 1.87 -4.47 18.74
C GLY A 88 2.85 -3.35 18.39
N TYR A 89 2.67 -2.76 17.20
CA TYR A 89 3.50 -1.66 16.74
C TYR A 89 3.36 -0.40 17.62
N LEU A 90 2.23 -0.24 18.32
CA LEU A 90 2.04 0.82 19.32
C LEU A 90 2.94 0.64 20.56
N GLU A 91 3.40 -0.58 20.81
CA GLU A 91 4.29 -0.96 21.90
C GLU A 91 5.74 -1.16 21.40
N GLY A 92 6.05 -0.71 20.18
CA GLY A 92 7.40 -0.76 19.63
C GLY A 92 7.81 -2.09 19.01
N LYS A 93 6.90 -3.06 18.86
CA LYS A 93 7.21 -4.34 18.19
C LYS A 93 6.37 -4.54 16.95
N THR A 94 7.02 -4.93 15.85
CA THR A 94 6.33 -5.22 14.59
C THR A 94 6.92 -6.44 13.91
N ASP A 95 6.13 -7.08 13.05
CA ASP A 95 6.71 -7.99 12.06
C ASP A 95 7.63 -7.18 11.13
N PRO A 96 8.85 -7.67 10.79
CA PRO A 96 9.78 -6.96 9.92
C PRO A 96 9.22 -6.59 8.54
N SER A 97 8.23 -7.35 8.05
CA SER A 97 7.60 -7.13 6.74
C SER A 97 6.55 -6.01 6.73
N VAL A 98 6.19 -5.48 7.90
CA VAL A 98 5.22 -4.38 8.02
C VAL A 98 5.92 -3.03 8.02
N SER A 99 5.37 -2.08 7.28
CA SER A 99 5.84 -0.71 7.24
C SER A 99 5.27 0.13 8.38
N VAL A 100 6.13 0.70 9.22
CA VAL A 100 5.73 1.54 10.36
C VAL A 100 6.59 2.79 10.42
N ASP A 101 5.95 3.94 10.65
CA ASP A 101 6.59 5.20 11.01
C ASP A 101 6.56 5.37 12.53
N PHE A 102 7.73 5.23 13.15
CA PHE A 102 7.95 5.42 14.60
C PHE A 102 8.38 6.84 14.98
N SER A 103 8.51 7.77 14.02
CA SER A 103 9.05 9.11 14.27
C SER A 103 8.09 10.04 15.04
N GLY A 104 6.79 9.72 15.04
CA GLY A 104 5.75 10.47 15.74
C GLY A 104 5.47 9.99 17.17
N LYS A 105 4.78 10.82 17.97
CA LYS A 105 4.32 10.44 19.33
C LYS A 105 3.46 9.17 19.36
N LYS A 106 2.73 8.90 18.29
CA LYS A 106 1.97 7.67 18.07
C LYS A 106 2.48 7.05 16.76
N PRO A 107 3.03 5.83 16.81
CA PRO A 107 3.47 5.14 15.61
C PRO A 107 2.32 4.96 14.61
N LYS A 108 2.63 5.04 13.31
CA LYS A 108 1.67 4.84 12.22
C LYS A 108 2.09 3.66 11.38
N ALA A 109 1.21 2.67 11.22
CA ALA A 109 1.45 1.54 10.34
C ALA A 109 0.71 1.72 9.01
N LEU A 110 1.24 1.15 7.92
CA LEU A 110 0.48 1.01 6.68
C LEU A 110 -0.55 -0.11 6.83
N TRP A 111 -1.81 0.24 6.61
CA TRP A 111 -2.94 -0.67 6.67
C TRP A 111 -3.36 -1.11 5.28
N VAL A 112 -3.88 -2.33 5.19
CA VAL A 112 -4.56 -2.82 4.00
C VAL A 112 -5.79 -1.95 3.73
N ASN A 113 -5.85 -1.43 2.51
CA ASN A 113 -6.96 -0.61 2.04
C ASN A 113 -7.49 -1.17 0.71
N PRO A 114 -8.65 -1.86 0.71
CA PRO A 114 -9.28 -2.36 -0.52
C PRO A 114 -9.55 -1.30 -1.59
N GLY A 115 -9.67 -0.02 -1.23
CA GLY A 115 -9.80 1.10 -2.18
C GLY A 115 -8.48 1.66 -2.70
N LYS A 116 -7.34 1.14 -2.23
CA LYS A 116 -5.98 1.59 -2.60
C LYS A 116 -5.05 0.39 -2.75
N ARG A 117 -4.77 0.03 -4.01
CA ARG A 117 -3.80 -1.02 -4.34
C ARG A 117 -2.38 -0.63 -3.88
N PRO A 118 -1.54 -1.58 -3.44
CA PRO A 118 -0.28 -1.25 -2.77
C PRO A 118 0.76 -0.55 -3.65
N TRP A 119 0.70 -0.66 -4.99
CA TRP A 119 1.56 0.12 -5.88
C TRP A 119 1.41 1.64 -5.67
N ARG A 120 0.24 2.11 -5.22
CA ARG A 120 0.02 3.53 -4.85
C ARG A 120 0.64 3.91 -3.50
N GLU A 121 1.19 2.95 -2.76
CA GLU A 121 1.97 3.15 -1.53
C GLU A 121 3.46 2.99 -1.76
N LEU A 122 3.92 2.73 -3.00
CA LEU A 122 5.32 2.41 -3.30
C LEU A 122 6.29 3.50 -2.80
N THR A 123 5.90 4.78 -2.87
CA THR A 123 6.70 5.90 -2.34
C THR A 123 6.85 5.88 -0.82
N SER A 124 5.86 5.33 -0.10
CA SER A 124 5.94 5.13 1.36
C SER A 124 6.72 3.86 1.68
N LEU A 125 6.52 2.79 0.93
CA LEU A 125 7.19 1.51 1.12
C LEU A 125 8.71 1.61 0.91
N LEU A 126 9.14 2.41 -0.07
CA LEU A 126 10.54 2.62 -0.44
C LEU A 126 11.15 3.88 0.19
N GLN A 127 10.48 4.51 1.15
CA GLN A 127 10.92 5.77 1.73
C GLN A 127 12.31 5.69 2.37
N PHE A 128 12.72 4.51 2.85
CA PHE A 128 14.04 4.26 3.43
C PHE A 128 15.22 4.44 2.45
N ILE A 129 14.96 4.59 1.15
CA ILE A 129 15.98 4.93 0.14
C ILE A 129 16.44 6.39 0.29
N GLU A 130 15.63 7.26 0.91
CA GLU A 130 15.98 8.66 1.12
C GLU A 130 17.10 8.80 2.16
N GLN A 131 18.24 9.36 1.74
CA GLN A 131 19.44 9.43 2.58
C GLN A 131 19.36 10.47 3.71
N ASP A 132 18.39 11.40 3.66
CA ASP A 132 18.30 12.55 4.57
C ASP A 132 16.95 12.70 5.32
N SER A 133 16.07 11.69 5.28
CA SER A 133 14.79 11.76 5.98
C SER A 133 14.82 11.02 7.32
N PRO A 134 14.93 11.72 8.47
CA PRO A 134 14.85 11.08 9.79
C PRO A 134 13.43 10.62 10.16
N ARG A 135 12.48 10.74 9.22
CA ARG A 135 11.05 10.47 9.41
C ARG A 135 10.52 9.68 8.22
N GLY A 136 9.59 8.79 8.49
CA GLY A 136 8.95 8.02 7.43
C GLY A 136 8.64 6.60 7.83
N TYR A 137 7.99 5.91 6.90
CA TYR A 137 7.76 4.48 7.03
C TYR A 137 9.07 3.72 6.85
N GLU A 138 9.31 2.80 7.78
CA GLU A 138 10.40 1.85 7.69
C GLU A 138 9.83 0.44 7.55
N THR A 139 10.35 -0.32 6.60
CA THR A 139 10.04 -1.76 6.42
C THR A 139 11.35 -2.53 6.47
N ARG A 140 11.65 -3.17 7.61
CA ARG A 140 12.94 -3.83 7.85
C ARG A 140 13.23 -4.95 6.87
N GLN A 141 12.18 -5.67 6.46
CA GLN A 141 12.25 -6.71 5.44
C GLN A 141 12.68 -6.19 4.07
N LEU A 142 12.38 -4.92 3.77
CA LEU A 142 12.79 -4.28 2.54
C LEU A 142 14.18 -3.63 2.69
N SER A 143 14.39 -2.86 3.76
CA SER A 143 15.56 -2.00 3.90
C SER A 143 16.86 -2.74 4.17
N LEU A 144 16.85 -3.70 5.10
CA LEU A 144 18.08 -4.39 5.53
C LEU A 144 18.74 -5.20 4.40
N PRO A 145 18.02 -6.09 3.68
CA PRO A 145 18.66 -6.90 2.65
C PRO A 145 18.92 -6.12 1.36
N LEU A 146 18.34 -4.92 1.14
CA LEU A 146 18.37 -4.24 -0.15
C LEU A 146 19.78 -4.09 -0.71
N LYS A 147 20.74 -3.66 0.12
CA LYS A 147 22.14 -3.51 -0.33
C LYS A 147 22.68 -4.82 -0.88
N ARG A 148 22.47 -5.95 -0.20
CA ARG A 148 22.91 -7.27 -0.70
C ARG A 148 22.18 -7.64 -1.98
N ILE A 149 20.88 -7.39 -2.04
CA ILE A 149 20.04 -7.72 -3.20
C ILE A 149 20.55 -7.00 -4.45
N THR A 150 20.78 -5.69 -4.38
CA THR A 150 21.22 -4.89 -5.54
C THR A 150 22.60 -5.28 -6.07
N HIS A 151 23.43 -5.95 -5.26
CA HIS A 151 24.74 -6.47 -5.71
C HIS A 151 24.66 -7.85 -6.39
N HIS A 152 23.58 -8.59 -6.20
CA HIS A 152 23.50 -10.02 -6.58
C HIS A 152 22.32 -10.37 -7.49
N ALA A 153 21.33 -9.49 -7.61
CA ALA A 153 20.24 -9.62 -8.56
C ALA A 153 20.22 -8.37 -9.44
N GLU A 154 20.06 -8.53 -10.76
CA GLU A 154 19.87 -7.40 -11.67
C GLU A 154 18.43 -6.85 -11.56
N GLN A 155 17.47 -7.77 -11.40
CA GLN A 155 16.05 -7.47 -11.27
C GLN A 155 15.43 -8.28 -10.14
N PHE A 156 14.48 -7.64 -9.48
CA PHE A 156 13.65 -8.23 -8.43
C PHE A 156 12.34 -7.46 -8.35
N ALA A 157 11.32 -8.08 -7.77
CA ALA A 157 10.04 -7.43 -7.54
C ALA A 157 9.84 -7.06 -6.07
N LEU A 158 9.16 -5.96 -5.82
CA LEU A 158 8.53 -5.67 -4.55
C LEU A 158 7.10 -6.23 -4.59
N TRP A 159 6.85 -7.22 -3.75
CA TRP A 159 5.49 -7.70 -3.50
C TRP A 159 4.98 -7.09 -2.21
N SER A 160 3.75 -6.59 -2.23
CA SER A 160 3.05 -6.14 -1.05
C SER A 160 1.63 -6.66 -1.04
N GLY A 161 1.16 -7.12 0.12
CA GLY A 161 -0.20 -7.62 0.25
C GLY A 161 -0.65 -7.81 1.69
N GLY A 162 -1.94 -8.10 1.84
CA GLY A 162 -2.55 -8.37 3.14
C GLY A 162 -4.07 -8.41 3.05
N LEU A 163 -4.71 -8.73 4.18
CA LEU A 163 -6.16 -8.81 4.31
C LEU A 163 -6.66 -7.70 5.24
N ARG A 164 -7.65 -6.94 4.79
CA ARG A 164 -8.43 -6.10 5.70
C ARG A 164 -9.46 -6.96 6.41
N VAL A 165 -9.64 -6.73 7.70
CA VAL A 165 -10.62 -7.35 8.59
C VAL A 165 -11.32 -6.29 9.43
N SER A 166 -12.54 -6.59 9.82
CA SER A 166 -13.31 -5.85 10.81
C SER A 166 -12.93 -6.32 12.20
N SER A 167 -13.16 -5.46 13.19
CA SER A 167 -12.94 -5.81 14.59
C SER A 167 -14.14 -5.39 15.41
N ASN A 168 -14.65 -6.30 16.23
CA ASN A 168 -15.70 -6.02 17.20
C ASN A 168 -15.41 -6.80 18.49
N ALA A 169 -15.51 -6.12 19.63
CA ALA A 169 -15.28 -6.70 20.96
C ALA A 169 -13.96 -7.53 21.10
N GLY A 170 -12.90 -7.16 20.37
CA GLY A 170 -11.60 -7.84 20.39
C GLY A 170 -11.46 -8.98 19.38
N GLU A 171 -12.55 -9.44 18.77
CA GLU A 171 -12.51 -10.42 17.69
C GLU A 171 -12.25 -9.73 16.35
N GLN A 172 -11.56 -10.43 15.45
CA GLN A 172 -11.29 -9.98 14.10
C GLN A 172 -11.88 -10.96 13.09
N TYR A 173 -12.62 -10.45 12.11
CA TYR A 173 -13.29 -11.26 11.09
C TYR A 173 -13.43 -10.47 9.79
N ALA A 174 -13.49 -11.17 8.66
CA ALA A 174 -13.77 -10.54 7.37
C ALA A 174 -15.28 -10.27 7.24
N SER A 175 -15.68 -9.03 6.94
CA SER A 175 -17.08 -8.70 6.67
C SER A 175 -17.26 -7.49 5.74
N GLY A 176 -18.42 -7.39 5.08
CA GLY A 176 -18.79 -6.21 4.30
C GLY A 176 -17.80 -5.91 3.17
N THR A 177 -17.07 -4.80 3.29
CA THR A 177 -16.08 -4.33 2.28
C THR A 177 -14.64 -4.73 2.61
N ASP A 178 -14.45 -5.59 3.59
CA ASP A 178 -13.16 -6.20 3.88
C ASP A 178 -12.73 -7.10 2.71
N ASP A 179 -11.48 -6.97 2.29
CA ASP A 179 -10.94 -7.73 1.17
C ASP A 179 -9.42 -7.77 1.28
N TYR A 180 -8.81 -8.69 0.53
CA TYR A 180 -7.37 -8.73 0.35
C TYR A 180 -6.93 -7.79 -0.77
N VAL A 181 -5.71 -7.29 -0.64
CA VAL A 181 -5.04 -6.56 -1.71
C VAL A 181 -3.66 -7.16 -1.90
N GLN A 182 -3.19 -7.11 -3.14
CA GLN A 182 -1.79 -7.34 -3.44
C GLN A 182 -1.36 -6.52 -4.64
N SER A 183 -0.06 -6.28 -4.76
CA SER A 183 0.59 -5.84 -5.99
C SER A 183 2.02 -6.36 -6.03
N GLU A 184 2.51 -6.61 -7.23
CA GLU A 184 3.90 -6.96 -7.52
C GLU A 184 4.45 -5.91 -8.50
N ILE A 185 5.59 -5.30 -8.17
CA ILE A 185 6.25 -4.28 -8.98
C ILE A 185 7.69 -4.68 -9.22
N TRP A 186 8.10 -4.82 -10.47
CA TRP A 186 9.47 -5.12 -10.86
C TRP A 186 10.35 -3.88 -10.81
N LEU A 187 11.57 -4.04 -10.30
CA LEU A 187 12.58 -3.00 -10.13
C LEU A 187 13.92 -3.49 -10.69
N SER A 188 14.74 -2.54 -11.12
CA SER A 188 16.12 -2.78 -11.56
C SER A 188 17.11 -2.25 -10.52
N SER A 189 18.10 -3.06 -10.18
CA SER A 189 19.08 -2.77 -9.11
C SER A 189 19.88 -1.50 -9.34
N ASP A 190 20.23 -1.21 -10.60
CA ASP A 190 21.04 -0.04 -10.93
C ASP A 190 20.23 1.27 -10.86
N LEU A 191 18.90 1.17 -10.84
CA LEU A 191 17.98 2.31 -10.97
C LEU A 191 17.21 2.61 -9.69
N ILE A 192 17.22 1.71 -8.70
CA ILE A 192 16.56 1.92 -7.41
C ILE A 192 17.40 2.84 -6.51
N ASN A 193 17.24 4.14 -6.71
CA ASN A 193 17.98 5.18 -5.99
C ASN A 193 17.09 6.37 -5.60
N HIS A 194 17.70 7.40 -5.01
CA HIS A 194 17.01 8.62 -4.59
C HIS A 194 16.27 9.31 -5.74
N THR A 195 16.93 9.47 -6.89
CA THR A 195 16.37 10.15 -8.07
C THR A 195 15.13 9.44 -8.60
N PHE A 196 15.15 8.10 -8.64
CA PHE A 196 13.96 7.31 -8.97
C PHE A 196 12.78 7.65 -8.05
N LEU A 197 13.03 7.66 -6.74
CA LEU A 197 11.98 7.90 -5.75
C LEU A 197 11.43 9.33 -5.84
N GLU A 198 12.26 10.33 -6.11
CA GLU A 198 11.83 11.72 -6.36
C GLU A 198 10.88 11.82 -7.56
N TYR A 199 11.26 11.23 -8.70
CA TYR A 199 10.40 11.21 -9.89
C TYR A 199 9.10 10.47 -9.63
N LEU A 200 9.15 9.32 -8.96
CA LEU A 200 7.94 8.57 -8.62
C LEU A 200 7.02 9.40 -7.70
N LYS A 201 7.57 10.07 -6.68
CA LYS A 201 6.80 10.96 -5.79
C LYS A 201 6.13 12.09 -6.56
N TYR A 202 6.87 12.71 -7.48
CA TYR A 202 6.35 13.77 -8.32
C TYR A 202 5.19 13.27 -9.20
N GLU A 203 5.39 12.20 -9.98
CA GLU A 203 4.35 11.67 -10.86
C GLU A 203 3.11 11.20 -10.07
N MET A 204 3.30 10.54 -8.92
CA MET A 204 2.19 10.13 -8.06
C MET A 204 1.42 11.33 -7.49
N THR A 205 2.10 12.44 -7.18
CA THR A 205 1.45 13.68 -6.75
C THR A 205 0.61 14.29 -7.86
N GLN A 206 1.14 14.32 -9.09
CA GLN A 206 0.39 14.85 -10.23
C GLN A 206 -0.81 13.96 -10.58
N LEU A 207 -0.65 12.64 -10.50
CA LEU A 207 -1.73 11.70 -10.76
C LEU A 207 -2.87 11.80 -9.72
N ASP A 208 -2.53 12.05 -8.46
CA ASP A 208 -3.50 12.35 -7.40
C ASP A 208 -4.24 13.68 -7.66
N ALA A 209 -3.56 14.70 -8.20
CA ALA A 209 -4.20 15.95 -8.61
C ALA A 209 -5.21 15.73 -9.75
N VAL A 210 -4.88 14.91 -10.75
CA VAL A 210 -5.81 14.51 -11.83
C VAL A 210 -7.05 13.82 -11.25
N GLN A 211 -6.85 12.88 -10.31
CA GLN A 211 -7.96 12.22 -9.63
C GLN A 211 -8.86 13.21 -8.87
N LYS A 212 -8.28 14.14 -8.11
CA LYS A 212 -9.03 15.18 -7.38
C LYS A 212 -9.81 16.08 -8.32
N GLN A 213 -9.23 16.42 -9.47
CA GLN A 213 -9.92 17.23 -10.47
C GLN A 213 -11.09 16.47 -11.11
N LEU A 214 -10.92 15.18 -11.42
CA LEU A 214 -12.01 14.30 -11.87
C LEU A 214 -13.12 14.22 -10.81
N TRP A 215 -12.77 13.98 -9.55
CA TRP A 215 -13.72 13.99 -8.43
C TRP A 215 -14.54 15.27 -8.41
N GLY A 216 -13.86 16.42 -8.42
CA GLY A 216 -14.51 17.73 -8.42
C GLY A 216 -15.42 17.95 -9.63
N ALA A 217 -15.02 17.49 -10.81
CA ALA A 217 -15.84 17.57 -12.02
C ALA A 217 -17.14 16.77 -11.90
N VAL A 218 -17.06 15.52 -11.43
CA VAL A 218 -18.24 14.67 -11.21
C VAL A 218 -19.18 15.29 -10.17
N VAL A 219 -18.62 15.82 -9.07
CA VAL A 219 -19.42 16.54 -8.05
C VAL A 219 -20.13 17.75 -8.65
N ARG A 220 -19.44 18.58 -9.45
CA ARG A 220 -20.03 19.76 -10.10
C ARG A 220 -21.18 19.37 -11.03
N TYR A 221 -20.97 18.35 -11.86
CA TYR A 221 -21.98 17.86 -12.80
C TYR A 221 -23.27 17.44 -12.08
N PHE A 222 -23.17 16.55 -11.08
CA PHE A 222 -24.36 16.07 -10.38
C PHE A 222 -25.04 17.15 -9.52
N ARG A 223 -24.30 18.14 -9.03
CA ARG A 223 -24.90 19.30 -8.36
C ARG A 223 -25.76 20.15 -9.30
N GLN A 224 -25.29 20.41 -10.52
CA GLN A 224 -26.05 21.16 -11.53
C GLN A 224 -27.34 20.45 -11.95
N LEU A 225 -27.35 19.11 -11.93
CA LEU A 225 -28.54 18.31 -12.18
C LEU A 225 -29.44 18.13 -10.96
N SER A 226 -28.92 18.31 -9.75
CA SER A 226 -29.70 18.21 -8.53
C SER A 226 -30.45 19.51 -8.26
N ASP A 227 -31.77 19.44 -8.16
CA ASP A 227 -32.58 20.60 -7.73
C ASP A 227 -32.43 20.91 -6.23
N ILE A 228 -31.72 20.03 -5.50
CA ILE A 228 -31.66 19.98 -4.04
C ILE A 228 -30.36 20.56 -3.47
N ASP A 229 -29.23 20.53 -4.20
CA ASP A 229 -27.94 21.08 -3.73
C ASP A 229 -27.50 22.28 -4.58
N LYS A 230 -28.17 23.42 -4.36
CA LYS A 230 -27.79 24.73 -4.93
C LYS A 230 -26.59 25.37 -4.20
N SER A 231 -26.06 24.74 -3.16
CA SER A 231 -24.90 25.27 -2.44
C SER A 231 -23.63 24.99 -3.26
N ALA A 232 -23.05 26.04 -3.85
CA ALA A 232 -21.74 25.94 -4.51
C ALA A 232 -20.62 25.58 -3.50
N THR A 233 -20.90 25.74 -2.20
CA THR A 233 -19.97 25.57 -1.08
C THR A 233 -20.58 24.64 -0.02
N GLY A 234 -19.94 23.50 0.23
CA GLY A 234 -20.40 22.51 1.22
C GLY A 234 -19.92 21.09 0.92
N LYS A 235 -20.11 20.16 1.87
CA LYS A 235 -19.88 18.72 1.65
C LYS A 235 -20.86 18.21 0.59
N ALA A 236 -20.38 17.37 -0.33
CA ALA A 236 -21.25 16.76 -1.34
C ALA A 236 -22.31 15.87 -0.65
N GLN A 237 -23.55 15.92 -1.16
CA GLN A 237 -24.60 15.00 -0.74
C GLN A 237 -24.15 13.54 -0.90
N PRO A 238 -24.62 12.59 -0.07
CA PRO A 238 -24.12 11.21 -0.07
C PRO A 238 -24.17 10.53 -1.45
N PHE A 239 -25.25 10.76 -2.22
CA PHE A 239 -25.35 10.24 -3.58
C PHE A 239 -24.28 10.82 -4.51
N VAL A 240 -24.05 12.13 -4.48
CA VAL A 240 -23.06 12.82 -5.32
C VAL A 240 -21.65 12.38 -4.97
N ALA A 241 -21.34 12.29 -3.67
CA ALA A 241 -20.06 11.76 -3.19
C ALA A 241 -19.84 10.33 -3.69
N LYS A 242 -20.86 9.46 -3.61
CA LYS A 242 -20.78 8.08 -4.08
C LYS A 242 -20.50 7.97 -5.59
N GLN A 243 -21.04 8.88 -6.42
CA GLN A 243 -20.72 8.90 -7.86
C GLN A 243 -19.27 9.31 -8.12
N ALA A 244 -18.76 10.29 -7.38
CA ALA A 244 -17.37 10.70 -7.52
C ALA A 244 -16.38 9.65 -6.96
N GLU A 245 -16.79 8.89 -5.94
CA GLU A 245 -16.10 7.70 -5.41
C GLU A 245 -16.00 6.62 -6.48
N LYS A 246 -17.12 6.32 -7.14
CA LYS A 246 -17.15 5.39 -8.26
C LYS A 246 -16.22 5.84 -9.39
N ALA A 247 -16.24 7.12 -9.75
CA ALA A 247 -15.33 7.68 -10.76
C ALA A 247 -13.86 7.48 -10.39
N THR A 248 -13.52 7.76 -9.13
CA THR A 248 -12.16 7.60 -8.61
C THR A 248 -11.70 6.15 -8.64
N THR A 249 -12.57 5.21 -8.25
CA THR A 249 -12.27 3.78 -8.32
C THR A 249 -11.98 3.34 -9.75
N ILE A 250 -12.83 3.71 -10.72
CA ILE A 250 -12.64 3.34 -12.13
C ILE A 250 -11.35 3.98 -12.68
N PHE A 251 -11.09 5.25 -12.37
CA PHE A 251 -9.87 5.94 -12.77
C PHE A 251 -8.62 5.20 -12.30
N TRP A 252 -8.53 4.85 -11.01
CA TRP A 252 -7.38 4.13 -10.48
C TRP A 252 -7.23 2.72 -11.07
N GLN A 253 -8.33 2.01 -11.34
CA GLN A 253 -8.31 0.71 -12.02
C GLN A 253 -7.73 0.82 -13.44
N LEU A 254 -8.03 1.91 -14.16
CA LEU A 254 -7.45 2.17 -15.47
C LEU A 254 -5.96 2.52 -15.37
N CYS A 255 -5.58 3.36 -14.40
CA CYS A 255 -4.18 3.72 -14.15
C CYS A 255 -3.32 2.51 -13.75
N GLU A 256 -3.87 1.57 -12.98
CA GLU A 256 -3.17 0.35 -12.55
C GLU A 256 -2.61 -0.46 -13.73
N ARG A 257 -3.30 -0.44 -14.88
CA ARG A 257 -2.82 -1.08 -16.12
C ARG A 257 -1.49 -0.53 -16.64
N GLN A 258 -1.09 0.65 -16.19
CA GLN A 258 0.14 1.35 -16.58
C GLN A 258 1.10 1.51 -15.40
N ALA A 259 0.82 0.90 -14.24
CA ALA A 259 1.62 1.10 -13.03
C ALA A 259 3.09 0.73 -13.26
N GLN A 260 3.36 -0.47 -13.81
CA GLN A 260 4.73 -0.89 -14.12
C GLN A 260 5.40 0.03 -15.15
N THR A 261 4.67 0.47 -16.18
CA THR A 261 5.22 1.38 -17.20
C THR A 261 5.57 2.74 -16.61
N LEU A 262 4.76 3.27 -15.70
CA LEU A 262 5.05 4.50 -14.96
C LEU A 262 6.30 4.35 -14.10
N ILE A 263 6.39 3.24 -13.36
CA ILE A 263 7.53 2.96 -12.47
C ILE A 263 8.82 2.83 -13.29
N ASN A 264 8.77 2.13 -14.42
CA ASN A 264 9.90 2.03 -15.35
C ASN A 264 10.31 3.40 -15.91
N ALA A 265 9.35 4.27 -16.26
CA ALA A 265 9.64 5.62 -16.74
C ALA A 265 10.23 6.55 -15.67
N CYS A 266 10.07 6.22 -14.38
CA CYS A 266 10.71 6.90 -13.25
C CYS A 266 12.10 6.33 -12.94
N LEU A 267 12.37 5.06 -13.27
CA LEU A 267 13.67 4.41 -13.06
C LEU A 267 14.73 4.96 -14.02
N ASN A 268 14.35 5.32 -15.24
CA ASN A 268 15.26 5.86 -16.25
C ASN A 268 15.59 7.34 -15.94
N SER A 269 16.77 7.55 -15.35
CA SER A 269 17.38 8.78 -14.82
C SER A 269 17.21 10.04 -15.70
N GLY A 270 16.01 10.62 -15.69
CA GLY A 270 15.68 11.89 -16.34
C GLY A 270 15.39 11.82 -17.85
N GLU A 271 16.04 10.92 -18.61
CA GLU A 271 15.96 10.86 -20.07
C GLU A 271 14.56 10.52 -20.63
N ASP A 272 13.74 9.84 -19.83
CA ASP A 272 12.42 9.35 -20.27
C ASP A 272 11.27 10.36 -20.07
N HIS A 273 11.57 11.66 -20.17
CA HIS A 273 10.53 12.70 -20.12
C HIS A 273 9.42 12.45 -21.14
N THR A 274 9.78 12.01 -22.35
CA THR A 274 8.80 11.67 -23.38
C THR A 274 7.88 10.53 -22.95
N ALA A 275 8.42 9.47 -22.34
CA ALA A 275 7.61 8.34 -21.85
C ALA A 275 6.65 8.79 -20.74
N ARG A 276 7.13 9.59 -19.78
CA ARG A 276 6.28 10.17 -18.72
C ARG A 276 5.18 11.05 -19.32
N LEU A 277 5.49 11.93 -20.25
CA LEU A 277 4.49 12.78 -20.91
C LEU A 277 3.43 11.95 -21.67
N GLN A 278 3.82 10.86 -22.33
CA GLN A 278 2.84 9.97 -22.98
C GLN A 278 1.93 9.30 -21.95
N LEU A 279 2.46 8.87 -20.81
CA LEU A 279 1.65 8.33 -19.71
C LEU A 279 0.70 9.39 -19.14
N ARG A 280 1.15 10.63 -18.95
CA ARG A 280 0.27 11.73 -18.51
C ARG A 280 -0.89 11.96 -19.48
N LYS A 281 -0.64 11.91 -20.79
CA LYS A 281 -1.72 11.96 -21.81
C LYS A 281 -2.70 10.80 -21.67
N ILE A 282 -2.19 9.58 -21.43
CA ILE A 282 -3.01 8.39 -21.20
C ILE A 282 -3.89 8.57 -19.95
N PHE A 283 -3.32 9.04 -18.84
CA PHE A 283 -4.06 9.23 -17.59
C PHE A 283 -5.10 10.35 -17.69
N ALA A 284 -4.77 11.48 -18.32
CA ALA A 284 -5.74 12.55 -18.59
C ALA A 284 -6.90 12.03 -19.47
N ARG A 285 -6.60 11.19 -20.46
CA ARG A 285 -7.62 10.53 -21.28
C ARG A 285 -8.49 9.58 -20.47
N TYR A 286 -7.91 8.77 -19.57
CA TYR A 286 -8.70 7.92 -18.67
C TYR A 286 -9.64 8.74 -17.80
N ALA A 287 -9.17 9.84 -17.20
CA ALA A 287 -10.02 10.72 -16.40
C ALA A 287 -11.17 11.30 -17.24
N GLY A 288 -10.90 11.77 -18.47
CA GLY A 288 -11.93 12.23 -19.40
C GLY A 288 -12.95 11.15 -19.75
N GLN A 289 -12.49 9.94 -20.09
CA GLN A 289 -13.36 8.80 -20.40
C GLN A 289 -14.27 8.42 -19.23
N VAL A 290 -13.73 8.41 -18.01
CA VAL A 290 -14.52 8.12 -16.80
C VAL A 290 -15.56 9.19 -16.54
N PHE A 291 -15.20 10.47 -16.73
CA PHE A 291 -16.15 11.57 -16.62
C PHE A 291 -17.29 11.41 -17.63
N ASP A 292 -16.95 11.22 -18.91
CA ASP A 292 -17.93 11.07 -20.00
C ASP A 292 -18.83 9.83 -19.82
N GLN A 293 -18.30 8.75 -19.23
CA GLN A 293 -19.07 7.55 -18.92
C GLN A 293 -20.07 7.74 -17.77
N LEU A 294 -19.71 8.51 -16.74
CA LEU A 294 -20.54 8.67 -15.54
C LEU A 294 -21.44 9.91 -15.57
N CYS A 295 -21.12 10.88 -16.42
CA CYS A 295 -21.83 12.14 -16.57
C CYS A 295 -22.45 12.20 -17.97
N PRO A 296 -23.66 11.66 -18.20
CA PRO A 296 -24.28 11.64 -19.53
C PRO A 296 -24.60 13.04 -20.07
N ALA A 297 -24.76 13.15 -21.39
CA ALA A 297 -25.04 14.43 -22.07
C ALA A 297 -26.23 14.32 -23.05
N ASP A 298 -27.17 13.42 -22.77
CA ASP A 298 -28.23 13.02 -23.71
C ASP A 298 -29.39 14.03 -23.83
N SER A 299 -29.62 14.84 -22.79
CA SER A 299 -30.62 15.91 -22.78
C SER A 299 -29.97 17.29 -22.76
N ALA A 300 -30.70 18.33 -23.17
CA ALA A 300 -30.19 19.71 -23.16
C ALA A 300 -29.69 20.16 -21.77
N ARG A 301 -30.40 19.79 -20.69
CA ARG A 301 -30.00 20.08 -19.31
C ARG A 301 -28.70 19.35 -18.93
N GLN A 302 -28.57 18.09 -19.34
CA GLN A 302 -27.37 17.29 -19.09
C GLN A 302 -26.17 17.79 -19.91
N LEU A 303 -26.37 18.19 -21.16
CA LEU A 303 -25.33 18.72 -22.01
C LEU A 303 -24.75 20.03 -21.47
N ASP A 304 -25.60 20.95 -21.01
CA ASP A 304 -25.16 22.19 -20.36
C ASP A 304 -24.34 21.90 -19.09
N ALA A 305 -24.85 21.02 -18.23
CA ALA A 305 -24.14 20.63 -17.02
C ALA A 305 -22.80 19.93 -17.32
N TRP A 306 -22.79 19.04 -18.32
CA TRP A 306 -21.59 18.34 -18.77
C TRP A 306 -20.53 19.33 -19.25
N ALA A 307 -20.90 20.29 -20.11
CA ALA A 307 -19.99 21.29 -20.66
C ALA A 307 -19.37 22.18 -19.58
N LEU A 308 -20.16 22.61 -18.59
CA LEU A 308 -19.69 23.43 -17.48
C LEU A 308 -18.81 22.67 -16.48
N ALA A 309 -19.06 21.38 -16.30
CA ALA A 309 -18.37 20.57 -15.30
C ALA A 309 -17.09 19.89 -15.81
N ARG A 310 -16.97 19.68 -17.14
CA ARG A 310 -15.90 18.90 -17.77
C ARG A 310 -14.51 19.32 -17.30
N PRO A 311 -13.66 18.38 -16.85
CA PRO A 311 -12.33 18.72 -16.36
C PRO A 311 -11.39 19.13 -17.50
N ASN A 312 -10.51 20.08 -17.21
CA ASN A 312 -9.46 20.54 -18.13
C ASN A 312 -8.08 20.18 -17.57
N PHE A 313 -7.39 19.25 -18.22
CA PHE A 313 -6.08 18.75 -17.79
C PHE A 313 -4.90 19.42 -18.51
N SER A 314 -5.11 20.56 -19.19
CA SER A 314 -4.03 21.23 -19.95
C SER A 314 -2.81 21.53 -19.09
N GLN A 315 -3.01 22.04 -17.86
CA GLN A 315 -1.92 22.33 -16.93
C GLN A 315 -1.09 21.08 -16.58
N TYR A 316 -1.75 19.95 -16.32
CA TYR A 316 -1.08 18.68 -16.04
C TYR A 316 -0.23 18.19 -17.22
N LEU A 317 -0.68 18.47 -18.45
CA LEU A 317 0.03 18.08 -19.68
C LEU A 317 1.18 19.02 -20.06
N THR A 318 1.30 20.18 -19.41
CA THR A 318 2.38 21.16 -19.64
C THR A 318 3.42 21.19 -18.54
N LEU A 319 3.30 20.35 -17.51
CA LEU A 319 4.30 20.22 -16.47
C LEU A 319 5.57 19.59 -17.06
N ASP A 320 6.73 20.11 -16.66
CA ASP A 320 8.03 19.46 -16.89
C ASP A 320 8.20 18.25 -15.95
#